data_AF-A0A4Q2KQZ2-F1
#
_entry.id   AF-A0A4Q2KQZ2-F1
#
_cell.length_a   1.000
_cell.length_b   1.000
_cell.length_c   1.000
_cell.angle_alpha   90.00
_cell.angle_beta   90.00
_cell.angle_gamma   90.00
#
_symmetry.space_group_name_H-M   'P 1'
#
loop_
_entity.id
_entity.type
_entity.pdbx_description
1 polymer ?
#
loop_
_entity_poly.entity_id
_entity_poly.type
_entity_poly.pdbx_seq_one_letter_code
_entity_poly.pdbx_strand_id
1 'polypeptide(L)'
;MSDSAAALGQAKYQVRFDWGAAGGRHILPGAHVVVLVDALSFTTSVVVAAEHGTETVVSDAASAGGTGALALELGAGGAIVFAAAMRNRTAVAERILAMQEHRGERVIVAVVAAGEPTSEPTGEPTGDRAAPGGGIRFAIEDHLVAGAVIDALIGIGIDHTSPEAAVACAAFEGLQRAASHLMSASGSAVALAAAGRSDEVRPATERDVTRVVPELRDGAFRA
;
A
#
# COMPACT_ATOMS: atom_id res chain seq x y z
N MET A 1 -8.66 23.41 16.82
CA MET A 1 -7.91 22.84 17.96
C MET A 1 -7.53 21.43 17.56
N SER A 2 -6.22 21.15 17.55
CA SER A 2 -5.59 19.97 16.95
C SER A 2 -6.24 18.68 17.40
N ASP A 3 -6.58 17.81 16.45
CA ASP A 3 -7.01 16.43 16.67
C ASP A 3 -5.80 15.56 17.12
N SER A 4 -5.17 15.98 18.21
CA SER A 4 -3.96 15.42 18.82
C SER A 4 -4.26 14.20 19.70
N ALA A 5 -5.48 13.66 19.65
CA ALA A 5 -5.97 12.70 20.63
C ALA A 5 -5.52 11.24 20.36
N ALA A 6 -5.22 10.89 19.11
CA ALA A 6 -4.70 9.57 18.75
C ALA A 6 -3.18 9.63 18.54
N ALA A 7 -2.40 9.14 19.51
CA ALA A 7 -0.93 9.18 19.48
C ALA A 7 -0.32 8.57 18.21
N LEU A 8 -1.00 7.59 17.60
CA LEU A 8 -0.58 6.89 16.38
C LEU A 8 -1.16 7.48 15.08
N GLY A 9 -2.01 8.52 15.17
CA GLY A 9 -2.80 8.97 14.01
C GLY A 9 -2.08 9.86 13.01
N GLN A 10 -0.84 10.28 13.30
CA GLN A 10 0.01 11.07 12.39
C GLN A 10 -0.67 12.35 11.83
N ALA A 11 -1.68 12.88 12.51
CA ALA A 11 -2.61 13.89 11.96
C ALA A 11 -1.95 15.22 11.55
N LYS A 12 -0.77 15.51 12.10
CA LYS A 12 0.02 16.71 11.80
C LYS A 12 0.63 16.66 10.40
N TYR A 13 0.83 15.48 9.83
CA TYR A 13 1.60 15.28 8.61
C TYR A 13 0.69 15.17 7.38
N GLN A 14 1.24 15.62 6.24
CA GLN A 14 0.57 15.53 4.95
C GLN A 14 0.71 14.11 4.38
N VAL A 15 1.89 13.52 4.45
CA VAL A 15 2.16 12.14 4.04
C VAL A 15 2.32 11.29 5.29
N ARG A 16 1.46 10.29 5.41
CA ARG A 16 1.38 9.36 6.55
C ARG A 16 1.67 7.95 6.06
N PHE A 17 2.21 7.11 6.92
CA PHE A 17 2.54 5.74 6.57
C PHE A 17 2.26 4.78 7.73
N ASP A 18 1.54 3.70 7.46
CA ASP A 18 1.30 2.61 8.42
C ASP A 18 0.95 1.31 7.66
N TRP A 19 0.62 0.25 8.40
CA TRP A 19 0.48 -1.10 7.88
C TRP A 19 -0.87 -1.75 8.18
N GLY A 20 -1.39 -2.48 7.20
CA GLY A 20 -2.61 -3.26 7.27
C GLY A 20 -3.84 -2.45 7.70
N ALA A 21 -4.89 -3.17 8.10
CA ALA A 21 -6.16 -2.56 8.50
C ALA A 21 -6.03 -1.72 9.79
N ALA A 22 -5.27 -2.22 10.79
CA ALA A 22 -5.11 -1.52 12.06
C ALA A 22 -4.37 -0.19 11.88
N GLY A 23 -3.24 -0.19 11.16
CA GLY A 23 -2.50 1.04 10.86
C GLY A 23 -3.30 1.98 9.97
N GLY A 24 -3.98 1.46 8.95
CA GLY A 24 -4.92 2.21 8.11
C GLY A 24 -5.93 3.00 8.94
N ARG A 25 -6.63 2.33 9.89
CA ARG A 25 -7.59 3.00 10.79
C ARG A 25 -6.98 4.14 11.60
N HIS A 26 -5.70 4.05 11.98
CA HIS A 26 -5.03 5.12 12.71
C HIS A 26 -4.80 6.36 11.84
N ILE A 27 -4.32 6.18 10.61
CA ILE A 27 -3.85 7.30 9.76
C ILE A 27 -4.90 7.83 8.77
N LEU A 28 -6.01 7.11 8.58
CA LEU A 28 -7.12 7.48 7.71
C LEU A 28 -7.91 8.74 8.10
N PRO A 29 -8.12 9.07 9.40
CA PRO A 29 -8.90 10.25 9.76
C PRO A 29 -8.36 11.53 9.11
N GLY A 30 -9.17 12.17 8.25
CA GLY A 30 -8.81 13.36 7.48
C GLY A 30 -7.90 13.13 6.28
N ALA A 31 -7.59 11.88 5.92
CA ALA A 31 -6.93 11.55 4.67
C ALA A 31 -7.89 11.72 3.49
N HIS A 32 -7.39 12.28 2.38
CA HIS A 32 -8.16 12.43 1.15
C HIS A 32 -7.87 11.30 0.16
N VAL A 33 -6.64 10.79 0.20
CA VAL A 33 -6.14 9.72 -0.64
C VAL A 33 -5.50 8.66 0.22
N VAL A 34 -5.77 7.40 -0.14
CA VAL A 34 -5.07 6.22 0.33
C VAL A 34 -4.24 5.67 -0.83
N VAL A 35 -2.97 5.42 -0.57
CA VAL A 35 -2.10 4.68 -1.48
C VAL A 35 -1.90 3.30 -0.88
N LEU A 36 -2.57 2.30 -1.44
CA LEU A 36 -2.44 0.91 -1.02
C LEU A 36 -1.26 0.26 -1.73
N VAL A 37 -0.43 -0.47 -0.97
CA VAL A 37 0.75 -1.19 -1.46
C VAL A 37 0.68 -2.65 -1.03
N ASP A 38 0.73 -3.56 -2.01
CA ASP A 38 0.96 -5.00 -1.86
C ASP A 38 1.76 -5.46 -3.08
N ALA A 39 3.08 -5.43 -2.94
CA ALA A 39 4.01 -5.56 -4.05
C ALA A 39 4.01 -6.97 -4.65
N LEU A 40 3.87 -8.00 -3.82
CA LEU A 40 3.89 -9.42 -4.18
C LEU A 40 2.60 -10.10 -3.66
N SER A 41 1.48 -9.96 -4.37
CA SER A 41 1.39 -9.41 -5.74
C SER A 41 0.10 -8.64 -6.05
N PHE A 42 -0.74 -8.32 -5.07
CA PHE A 42 -2.09 -7.80 -5.36
C PHE A 42 -2.05 -6.47 -6.11
N THR A 43 -1.39 -5.43 -5.60
CA THR A 43 -1.42 -4.11 -6.26
C THR A 43 -0.61 -4.11 -7.55
N THR A 44 0.47 -4.89 -7.64
CA THR A 44 1.18 -5.13 -8.90
C THR A 44 0.26 -5.74 -9.95
N SER A 45 -0.52 -6.77 -9.59
CA SER A 45 -1.45 -7.44 -10.51
C SER A 45 -2.57 -6.51 -10.95
N VAL A 46 -3.10 -5.68 -10.03
CA VAL A 46 -4.09 -4.65 -10.34
C VAL A 46 -3.56 -3.63 -11.36
N VAL A 47 -2.30 -3.18 -11.19
CA VAL A 47 -1.66 -2.25 -12.13
C VAL A 47 -1.48 -2.89 -13.51
N VAL A 48 -1.00 -4.13 -13.58
CA VAL A 48 -0.84 -4.87 -14.85
C VAL A 48 -2.19 -5.10 -15.54
N ALA A 49 -3.23 -5.47 -14.79
CA ALA A 49 -4.57 -5.64 -15.36
C ALA A 49 -5.09 -4.33 -15.98
N ALA A 50 -4.92 -3.21 -15.27
CA ALA A 50 -5.35 -1.89 -15.74
C ALA A 50 -4.53 -1.40 -16.96
N GLU A 51 -3.24 -1.73 -17.08
CA GLU A 51 -2.43 -1.50 -18.29
C GLU A 51 -3.05 -2.15 -19.53
N HIS A 52 -3.72 -3.29 -19.35
CA HIS A 52 -4.42 -4.03 -20.39
C HIS A 52 -5.92 -3.65 -20.50
N GLY A 53 -6.35 -2.57 -19.85
CA GLY A 53 -7.75 -2.14 -19.86
C GLY A 53 -8.70 -3.10 -19.14
N THR A 54 -8.17 -3.94 -18.25
CA THR A 54 -8.94 -4.93 -17.48
C THR A 54 -9.16 -4.42 -16.06
N GLU A 55 -10.41 -4.40 -15.61
CA GLU A 55 -10.75 -4.04 -14.23
C GLU A 55 -10.53 -5.23 -13.29
N THR A 56 -10.07 -4.96 -12.06
CA THR A 56 -9.92 -6.00 -11.02
C THR A 56 -11.03 -5.84 -9.99
N VAL A 57 -12.00 -6.77 -10.02
CA VAL A 57 -13.13 -6.79 -9.06
C VAL A 57 -12.64 -7.30 -7.70
N VAL A 58 -13.02 -6.60 -6.63
CA VAL A 58 -12.54 -6.84 -5.27
C VAL A 58 -13.66 -7.30 -4.32
N SER A 59 -14.83 -7.65 -4.86
CA SER A 59 -16.10 -7.82 -4.11
C SER A 59 -16.02 -8.82 -2.92
N ASP A 60 -16.73 -8.48 -1.84
CA ASP A 60 -16.81 -9.15 -0.53
C ASP A 60 -17.02 -10.68 -0.53
N ALA A 61 -17.57 -11.27 -1.60
CA ALA A 61 -17.93 -12.69 -1.61
C ALA A 61 -16.76 -13.65 -1.98
N ALA A 62 -15.67 -13.14 -2.58
CA ALA A 62 -14.55 -13.96 -3.05
C ALA A 62 -13.27 -13.84 -2.18
N SER A 63 -13.24 -12.89 -1.25
CA SER A 63 -12.06 -12.57 -0.42
C SER A 63 -12.43 -12.45 1.05
N ALA A 64 -12.73 -13.58 1.70
CA ALA A 64 -12.74 -13.62 3.16
C ALA A 64 -11.30 -13.45 3.66
N GLY A 65 -10.86 -12.19 3.84
CA GLY A 65 -9.49 -11.82 4.16
C GLY A 65 -8.62 -11.47 2.94
N GLY A 66 -7.54 -10.73 3.17
CA GLY A 66 -6.56 -10.32 2.16
C GLY A 66 -6.64 -8.84 1.75
N THR A 67 -5.70 -8.42 0.90
CA THR A 67 -5.50 -7.02 0.49
C THR A 67 -6.72 -6.40 -0.20
N GLY A 68 -7.53 -7.21 -0.88
CA GLY A 68 -8.77 -6.73 -1.48
C GLY A 68 -9.79 -6.22 -0.46
N ALA A 69 -10.00 -6.98 0.63
CA ALA A 69 -10.86 -6.56 1.73
C ALA A 69 -10.28 -5.33 2.45
N LEU A 70 -8.96 -5.26 2.59
CA LEU A 70 -8.28 -4.06 3.10
C LEU A 70 -8.57 -2.84 2.21
N ALA A 71 -8.52 -2.96 0.89
CA ALA A 71 -8.84 -1.87 -0.02
C ALA A 71 -10.27 -1.34 0.17
N LEU A 72 -11.25 -2.25 0.27
CA LEU A 72 -12.64 -1.89 0.54
C LEU A 72 -12.80 -1.18 1.88
N GLU A 73 -12.15 -1.68 2.93
CA GLU A 73 -12.18 -1.08 4.26
C GLU A 73 -11.61 0.35 4.25
N LEU A 74 -10.45 0.54 3.60
CA LEU A 74 -9.80 1.85 3.53
C LEU A 74 -10.65 2.87 2.72
N GLY A 75 -11.38 2.40 1.72
CA GLY A 75 -12.28 3.22 0.90
C GLY A 75 -13.64 3.53 1.54
N ALA A 76 -14.07 2.77 2.55
CA ALA A 76 -15.39 2.91 3.17
C ALA A 76 -15.62 4.30 3.80
N GLY A 77 -14.54 5.00 4.18
CA GLY A 77 -14.57 6.37 4.72
C GLY A 77 -14.66 7.48 3.67
N GLY A 78 -14.77 7.15 2.37
CA GLY A 78 -14.85 8.12 1.27
C GLY A 78 -13.50 8.65 0.77
N ALA A 79 -12.38 8.13 1.29
CA ALA A 79 -11.06 8.42 0.74
C ALA A 79 -10.89 7.73 -0.62
N ILE A 80 -10.21 8.39 -1.55
CA ILE A 80 -9.87 7.80 -2.86
C ILE A 80 -8.74 6.79 -2.64
N VAL A 81 -8.90 5.55 -3.09
CA VAL A 81 -7.89 4.49 -2.93
C VAL A 81 -7.20 4.21 -4.25
N PHE A 82 -5.89 4.44 -4.31
CA PHE A 82 -5.02 4.07 -5.43
C PHE A 82 -4.26 2.78 -5.14
N ALA A 83 -4.16 1.90 -6.13
CA ALA A 83 -3.22 0.79 -6.11
C ALA A 83 -1.85 1.26 -6.61
N ALA A 84 -0.83 1.12 -5.76
CA ALA A 84 0.54 1.47 -6.10
C ALA A 84 1.45 0.24 -6.12
N ALA A 85 2.37 0.27 -7.09
CA ALA A 85 3.45 -0.71 -7.27
C ALA A 85 4.74 0.04 -7.64
N MET A 86 5.87 -0.66 -7.65
CA MET A 86 7.13 -0.11 -8.19
C MET A 86 6.94 0.44 -9.63
N ARG A 87 6.01 -0.18 -10.37
CA ARG A 87 5.68 0.11 -11.77
C ARG A 87 5.16 1.52 -12.03
N ASN A 88 4.48 2.13 -11.05
CA ASN A 88 3.71 3.36 -11.24
C ASN A 88 3.92 4.41 -10.13
N ARG A 89 5.00 4.31 -9.33
CA ARG A 89 5.26 5.20 -8.19
C ARG A 89 5.20 6.69 -8.57
N THR A 90 5.82 7.09 -9.69
CA THR A 90 5.84 8.49 -10.15
C THR A 90 4.47 8.93 -10.64
N ALA A 91 3.74 8.06 -11.34
CA ALA A 91 2.39 8.35 -11.82
C ALA A 91 1.40 8.55 -10.66
N VAL A 92 1.52 7.75 -9.59
CA VAL A 92 0.73 7.92 -8.36
C VAL A 92 1.01 9.29 -7.72
N ALA A 93 2.28 9.67 -7.59
CA ALA A 93 2.67 10.96 -7.04
C ALA A 93 2.14 12.14 -7.88
N GLU A 94 2.31 12.09 -9.21
CA GLU A 94 1.79 13.08 -10.15
C GLU A 94 0.26 13.21 -10.07
N ARG A 95 -0.46 12.08 -9.93
CA ARG A 95 -1.92 12.07 -9.76
C ARG A 95 -2.35 12.78 -8.49
N ILE A 96 -1.64 12.54 -7.38
CA ILE A 96 -1.90 13.19 -6.09
C ILE A 96 -1.63 14.69 -6.17
N LEU A 97 -0.54 15.10 -6.83
CA LEU A 97 -0.23 16.52 -7.04
C LEU A 97 -1.33 17.21 -7.87
N ALA A 98 -1.77 16.59 -8.96
CA ALA A 98 -2.88 17.13 -9.77
C ALA A 98 -4.18 17.29 -8.96
N MET A 99 -4.47 16.37 -8.04
CA MET A 99 -5.61 16.51 -7.12
C MET A 99 -5.43 17.68 -6.15
N GLN A 100 -4.22 17.88 -5.62
CA GLN A 100 -3.91 19.01 -4.75
C GLN A 100 -4.08 20.35 -5.47
N GLU A 101 -3.56 20.46 -6.69
CA GLU A 101 -3.69 21.65 -7.53
C GLU A 101 -5.15 21.94 -7.85
N HIS A 102 -5.92 20.91 -8.23
CA HIS A 102 -7.35 21.06 -8.53
C HIS A 102 -8.16 21.56 -7.33
N ARG A 103 -7.83 21.10 -6.12
CA ARG A 103 -8.52 21.50 -4.88
C ARG A 103 -8.08 22.87 -4.36
N GLY A 104 -6.88 23.33 -4.72
CA GLY A 104 -6.29 24.56 -4.17
C GLY A 104 -5.94 24.47 -2.68
N GLU A 105 -5.92 23.26 -2.11
CA GLU A 105 -5.59 22.99 -0.72
C GLU A 105 -4.82 21.67 -0.59
N ARG A 106 -4.10 21.49 0.52
CA ARG A 106 -3.26 20.30 0.72
C ARG A 106 -4.07 19.01 0.65
N VAL A 107 -3.58 18.06 -0.14
CA VAL A 107 -4.08 16.68 -0.15
C VAL A 107 -3.31 15.88 0.90
N ILE A 108 -4.04 15.36 1.87
CA ILE A 108 -3.51 14.44 2.89
C ILE A 108 -3.51 13.02 2.34
N VAL A 109 -2.34 12.38 2.37
CA VAL A 109 -2.05 11.07 1.79
C VAL A 109 -1.76 10.07 2.91
N ALA A 110 -2.50 8.97 2.93
CA ALA A 110 -2.23 7.81 3.77
C ALA A 110 -1.65 6.68 2.91
N VAL A 111 -0.36 6.39 3.06
CA VAL A 111 0.27 5.22 2.42
C VAL A 111 0.09 4.03 3.35
N VAL A 112 -0.51 2.95 2.85
CA VAL A 112 -0.81 1.74 3.62
C VAL A 112 -0.14 0.55 2.95
N ALA A 113 0.86 -0.03 3.61
CA ALA A 113 1.44 -1.30 3.20
C ALA A 113 0.57 -2.46 3.73
N ALA A 114 0.19 -3.39 2.87
CA ALA A 114 -0.71 -4.48 3.25
C ALA A 114 -0.06 -5.41 4.28
N GLY A 115 1.23 -5.73 4.08
CA GLY A 115 1.92 -6.73 4.87
C GLY A 115 1.44 -8.15 4.52
N GLU A 116 2.11 -9.13 5.10
CA GLU A 116 1.76 -10.54 4.88
C GLU A 116 0.91 -11.04 6.05
N PRO A 117 -0.29 -11.60 5.86
CA PRO A 117 -1.07 -12.12 6.97
C PRO A 117 -0.33 -13.27 7.66
N THR A 118 -0.13 -13.16 8.97
CA THR A 118 0.43 -14.26 9.76
C THR A 118 -0.63 -15.35 9.86
N SER A 119 -0.56 -16.31 8.96
CA SER A 119 -1.23 -17.59 9.16
C SER A 119 -0.43 -18.34 10.22
N GLU A 120 -0.68 -18.09 11.51
CA GLU A 120 -0.25 -19.04 12.53
C GLU A 120 -0.90 -20.39 12.16
N PRO A 121 -0.15 -21.47 11.88
CA PRO A 121 -0.73 -22.79 11.96
C PRO A 121 -1.06 -22.96 13.42
N THR A 122 -2.34 -22.77 13.79
CA THR A 122 -2.81 -22.83 15.17
C THR A 122 -2.22 -24.05 15.86
N GLY A 123 -1.20 -23.82 16.70
CA GLY A 123 -0.84 -24.71 17.78
C GLY A 123 -2.04 -24.85 18.71
N GLU A 124 -2.05 -25.94 19.48
CA GLU A 124 -3.18 -26.32 20.34
C GLU A 124 -3.83 -25.12 21.05
N PRO A 125 -5.17 -25.04 21.07
CA PRO A 125 -5.88 -23.92 21.66
C PRO A 125 -5.59 -23.87 23.16
N THR A 126 -4.72 -22.96 23.59
CA THR A 126 -4.63 -22.57 25.00
C THR A 126 -5.88 -21.75 25.33
N GLY A 127 -6.67 -22.28 26.26
CA GLY A 127 -8.02 -21.83 26.59
C GLY A 127 -8.08 -20.49 27.32
N ASP A 128 -7.70 -19.41 26.64
CA ASP A 128 -8.17 -18.07 26.98
C ASP A 128 -8.44 -17.27 25.70
N ARG A 129 -9.61 -16.62 25.65
CA ARG A 129 -10.27 -16.01 24.48
C ARG A 129 -9.34 -15.64 23.31
N ALA A 130 -9.52 -16.33 22.18
CA ALA A 130 -9.00 -15.91 20.88
C ALA A 130 -9.51 -14.49 20.54
N ALA A 131 -8.60 -13.51 20.54
CA ALA A 131 -8.83 -12.28 19.78
C ALA A 131 -8.85 -12.66 18.29
N PRO A 132 -9.84 -12.21 17.50
CA PRO A 132 -9.83 -12.41 16.06
C PRO A 132 -8.81 -11.41 15.48
N GLY A 133 -7.54 -11.74 15.59
CA GLY A 133 -6.44 -10.88 15.19
C GLY A 133 -5.38 -11.72 14.49
N GLY A 134 -5.63 -12.07 13.23
CA GLY A 134 -4.54 -12.47 12.35
C GLY A 134 -3.57 -11.28 12.28
N GLY A 135 -2.37 -11.46 12.81
CA GLY A 135 -1.33 -10.44 12.71
C GLY A 135 -0.91 -10.23 11.26
N ILE A 136 -0.13 -9.17 11.04
CA ILE A 136 0.60 -8.98 9.80
C ILE A 136 2.09 -9.09 10.09
N ARG A 137 2.79 -9.82 9.23
CA ARG A 137 4.25 -9.89 9.18
C ARG A 137 4.74 -8.71 8.34
N PHE A 138 5.90 -8.19 8.75
CA PHE A 138 6.67 -7.26 7.94
C PHE A 138 7.01 -7.86 6.57
N ALA A 139 6.49 -7.24 5.52
CA ALA A 139 6.78 -7.54 4.12
C ALA A 139 7.80 -6.52 3.60
N ILE A 140 9.05 -6.97 3.41
CA ILE A 140 10.17 -6.13 2.95
C ILE A 140 9.83 -5.46 1.60
N GLU A 141 9.23 -6.20 0.68
CA GLU A 141 8.78 -5.70 -0.62
C GLU A 141 7.74 -4.58 -0.52
N ASP A 142 6.77 -4.70 0.39
CA ASP A 142 5.76 -3.65 0.60
C ASP A 142 6.40 -2.41 1.23
N HIS A 143 7.33 -2.60 2.17
CA HIS A 143 8.05 -1.47 2.76
C HIS A 143 8.85 -0.70 1.71
N LEU A 144 9.57 -1.43 0.84
CA LEU A 144 10.35 -0.82 -0.23
C LEU A 144 9.48 -0.08 -1.24
N VAL A 145 8.34 -0.67 -1.64
CA VAL A 145 7.42 -0.01 -2.58
C VAL A 145 6.74 1.20 -1.95
N ALA A 146 6.30 1.11 -0.70
CA ALA A 146 5.75 2.27 0.03
C ALA A 146 6.78 3.40 0.14
N GLY A 147 8.01 3.07 0.52
CA GLY A 147 9.14 4.01 0.52
C GLY A 147 9.40 4.63 -0.85
N ALA A 148 9.30 3.85 -1.93
CA ALA A 148 9.47 4.34 -3.30
C ALA A 148 8.38 5.33 -3.75
N VAL A 149 7.14 5.14 -3.30
CA VAL A 149 6.06 6.09 -3.56
C VAL A 149 6.25 7.36 -2.74
N ILE A 150 6.67 7.24 -1.48
CA ILE A 150 6.96 8.40 -0.62
C ILE A 150 8.13 9.21 -1.19
N ASP A 151 9.19 8.56 -1.66
CA ASP A 151 10.30 9.19 -2.40
C ASP A 151 9.79 9.97 -3.62
N ALA A 152 8.88 9.38 -4.41
CA ALA A 152 8.29 10.04 -5.57
C ALA A 152 7.45 11.28 -5.17
N LEU A 153 6.70 11.22 -4.06
CA LEU A 153 5.93 12.35 -3.52
C LEU A 153 6.85 13.49 -3.05
N ILE A 154 7.92 13.16 -2.31
CA ILE A 154 8.92 14.14 -1.85
C ILE A 154 9.59 14.79 -3.06
N GLY A 155 9.96 14.01 -4.07
CA GLY A 155 10.61 14.50 -5.29
C GLY A 155 9.82 15.54 -6.07
N ILE A 156 8.49 15.60 -5.90
CA ILE A 156 7.61 16.61 -6.51
C ILE A 156 7.09 17.66 -5.52
N GLY A 157 7.66 17.72 -4.31
CA GLY A 157 7.38 18.75 -3.31
C GLY A 157 6.25 18.44 -2.34
N ILE A 158 5.78 17.19 -2.25
CA ILE A 158 4.85 16.73 -1.22
C ILE A 158 5.67 16.06 -0.11
N ASP A 159 6.32 16.88 0.72
CA ASP A 159 7.42 16.47 1.60
C ASP A 159 7.16 16.61 3.12
N HIS A 160 5.96 17.06 3.51
CA HIS A 160 5.58 17.12 4.92
C HIS A 160 5.18 15.73 5.45
N THR A 161 6.19 14.89 5.67
CA THR A 161 6.08 13.47 6.01
C THR A 161 6.05 13.21 7.53
N SER A 162 5.36 12.14 7.93
CA SER A 162 5.46 11.59 9.29
C SER A 162 6.82 10.90 9.52
N PRO A 163 7.24 10.69 10.78
CA PRO A 163 8.46 9.92 11.08
C PRO A 163 8.46 8.54 10.43
N GLU A 164 7.31 7.86 10.43
CA GLU A 164 7.11 6.54 9.82
C GLU A 164 7.34 6.60 8.30
N ALA A 165 6.77 7.61 7.64
CA ALA A 165 6.94 7.82 6.20
C ALA A 165 8.39 8.19 5.85
N ALA A 166 9.04 9.02 6.68
CA ALA A 166 10.45 9.40 6.49
C ALA A 166 11.39 8.19 6.60
N VAL A 167 11.16 7.28 7.55
CA VAL A 167 11.94 6.04 7.70
C VAL A 167 11.74 5.12 6.50
N ALA A 168 10.51 4.94 6.02
CA ALA A 168 10.22 4.15 4.83
C ALA A 168 10.91 4.72 3.58
N CYS A 169 10.88 6.04 3.40
CA CYS A 169 11.58 6.73 2.32
C CYS A 169 13.09 6.49 2.39
N ALA A 170 13.71 6.74 3.55
CA ALA A 170 15.14 6.54 3.74
C ALA A 170 15.59 5.09 3.47
N ALA A 171 14.76 4.10 3.85
CA ALA A 171 15.01 2.71 3.55
C ALA A 171 15.05 2.46 2.03
N PHE A 172 14.09 2.99 1.27
CA PHE A 172 14.10 2.89 -0.18
C PHE A 172 15.29 3.65 -0.79
N GLU A 173 15.54 4.89 -0.41
CA GLU A 173 16.65 5.70 -0.95
C GLU A 173 18.01 5.01 -0.81
N GLY A 174 18.28 4.44 0.37
CA GLY A 174 19.50 3.69 0.65
C GLY A 174 19.61 2.36 -0.08
N LEU A 175 18.47 1.71 -0.37
CA LEU A 175 18.41 0.38 -0.96
C LEU A 175 17.97 0.37 -2.43
N GLN A 176 17.71 1.53 -3.05
CA GLN A 176 17.08 1.64 -4.37
C GLN A 176 17.80 0.83 -5.47
N ARG A 177 19.13 0.74 -5.41
CA ARG A 177 19.94 -0.01 -6.39
C ARG A 177 19.84 -1.53 -6.19
N ALA A 178 19.48 -1.97 -5.00
CA ALA A 178 19.30 -3.36 -4.63
C ALA A 178 17.82 -3.77 -4.52
N ALA A 179 16.87 -2.84 -4.63
CA ALA A 179 15.45 -3.09 -4.39
C ALA A 179 14.89 -4.27 -5.19
N SER A 180 15.19 -4.37 -6.49
CA SER A 180 14.78 -5.51 -7.32
C SER A 180 15.32 -6.85 -6.79
N HIS A 181 16.58 -6.89 -6.37
CA HIS A 181 17.19 -8.09 -5.80
C HIS A 181 16.56 -8.45 -4.44
N LEU A 182 16.38 -7.46 -3.55
CA LEU A 182 15.79 -7.67 -2.23
C LEU A 182 14.34 -8.17 -2.31
N MET A 183 13.55 -7.60 -3.22
CA MET A 183 12.18 -8.06 -3.49
C MET A 183 12.17 -9.48 -4.04
N SER A 184 13.06 -9.79 -5.00
CA SER A 184 13.13 -11.14 -5.59
C SER A 184 13.65 -12.20 -4.62
N ALA A 185 14.38 -11.79 -3.58
CA ALA A 185 14.91 -12.66 -2.53
C ALA A 185 14.03 -12.69 -1.26
N SER A 186 12.88 -12.00 -1.26
CA SER A 186 12.04 -11.91 -0.07
C SER A 186 11.31 -13.23 0.23
N GLY A 187 10.85 -13.38 1.48
CA GLY A 187 10.06 -14.54 1.90
C GLY A 187 8.81 -14.74 1.03
N SER A 188 8.15 -13.65 0.65
CA SER A 188 6.97 -13.65 -0.21
C SER A 188 7.31 -14.10 -1.64
N ALA A 189 8.44 -13.67 -2.19
CA ALA A 189 8.93 -14.17 -3.48
C ALA A 189 9.27 -15.67 -3.45
N VAL A 190 9.87 -16.15 -2.34
CA VAL A 190 10.13 -17.58 -2.13
C VAL A 190 8.82 -18.37 -2.04
N ALA A 191 7.81 -17.85 -1.33
CA ALA A 191 6.49 -18.48 -1.22
C ALA A 191 5.78 -18.54 -2.59
N LEU A 192 5.82 -17.46 -3.38
CA LEU A 192 5.30 -17.45 -4.75
C LEU A 192 6.00 -18.50 -5.62
N ALA A 193 7.33 -18.60 -5.53
CA ALA A 193 8.08 -19.60 -6.28
C ALA A 193 7.70 -21.03 -5.89
N ALA A 194 7.55 -21.31 -4.58
CA ALA A 194 7.07 -22.58 -4.08
C ALA A 194 5.65 -22.92 -4.57
N ALA A 195 4.82 -21.90 -4.79
CA ALA A 195 3.48 -22.03 -5.37
C ALA A 195 3.45 -22.08 -6.92
N GLY A 196 4.61 -22.06 -7.59
CA GLY A 196 4.68 -22.07 -9.06
C GLY A 196 4.32 -20.73 -9.72
N ARG A 197 4.32 -19.63 -8.96
CA ARG A 197 3.92 -18.28 -9.36
C ARG A 197 5.11 -17.31 -9.45
N SER A 198 6.30 -17.84 -9.78
CA SER A 198 7.54 -17.06 -9.86
C SER A 198 7.49 -15.92 -10.90
N ASP A 199 6.62 -16.05 -11.90
CA ASP A 199 6.41 -15.08 -12.96
C ASP A 199 5.81 -13.75 -12.45
N GLU A 200 5.17 -13.76 -11.28
CA GLU A 200 4.61 -12.57 -10.64
C GLU A 200 5.67 -11.65 -10.02
N VAL A 201 6.87 -12.17 -9.75
CA VAL A 201 7.95 -11.41 -9.09
C VAL A 201 8.55 -10.37 -10.03
N ARG A 202 8.77 -10.72 -11.30
CA ARG A 202 9.41 -9.80 -12.27
C ARG A 202 8.61 -8.50 -12.44
N PRO A 203 7.29 -8.53 -12.75
CA PRO A 203 6.48 -7.32 -12.89
C PRO A 203 6.52 -6.40 -11.66
N ALA A 204 6.64 -6.96 -10.45
CA ALA A 204 6.68 -6.22 -9.20
C ALA A 204 7.96 -5.38 -9.02
N THR A 205 9.06 -5.75 -9.70
CA THR A 205 10.34 -5.04 -9.60
C THR A 205 10.56 -3.99 -10.68
N GLU A 206 9.71 -3.96 -11.70
CA GLU A 206 9.79 -2.99 -12.79
C GLU A 206 9.43 -1.59 -12.28
N ARG A 207 10.30 -0.61 -12.56
CA ARG A 207 10.20 0.74 -11.98
C ARG A 207 9.72 1.75 -13.01
N ASP A 208 8.63 2.45 -12.70
CA ASP A 208 8.05 3.53 -13.51
C ASP A 208 7.86 3.16 -15.00
N VAL A 209 7.50 1.91 -15.27
CA VAL A 209 7.25 1.40 -16.63
C VAL A 209 5.85 1.74 -17.15
N THR A 210 4.97 2.26 -16.29
CA THR A 210 3.60 2.68 -16.66
C THR A 210 3.20 4.00 -16.02
N ARG A 211 2.22 4.65 -16.66
CA ARG A 211 1.56 5.86 -16.17
C ARG A 211 0.14 5.61 -15.64
N VAL A 212 -0.32 4.35 -15.65
CA VAL A 212 -1.65 3.96 -15.18
C VAL A 212 -1.71 3.99 -13.65
N VAL A 213 -2.75 4.60 -13.09
CA VAL A 213 -3.00 4.69 -11.64
C VAL A 213 -4.39 4.10 -11.36
N PRO A 214 -4.49 2.80 -11.04
CA PRO A 214 -5.78 2.19 -10.76
C PRO A 214 -6.41 2.77 -9.49
N GLU A 215 -7.66 3.19 -9.61
CA GLU A 215 -8.48 3.73 -8.53
C GLU A 215 -9.59 2.72 -8.18
N LEU A 216 -9.82 2.49 -6.88
CA LEU A 216 -10.94 1.70 -6.40
C LEU A 216 -12.24 2.49 -6.55
N ARG A 217 -13.16 2.00 -7.39
CA ARG A 217 -14.48 2.59 -7.59
C ARG A 217 -15.52 1.48 -7.72
N ASP A 218 -16.61 1.59 -6.96
CA ASP A 218 -17.72 0.62 -6.96
C ASP A 218 -17.26 -0.85 -6.76
N GLY A 219 -16.25 -1.06 -5.90
CA GLY A 219 -15.73 -2.39 -5.60
C GLY A 219 -14.82 -3.00 -6.68
N ALA A 220 -14.33 -2.20 -7.63
CA ALA A 220 -13.35 -2.64 -8.62
C ALA A 220 -12.22 -1.60 -8.78
N PHE A 221 -10.99 -2.06 -8.98
CA PHE A 221 -9.89 -1.21 -9.42
C PHE A 221 -9.94 -1.04 -10.95
N ARG A 222 -9.87 0.22 -11.40
CA ARG A 222 -9.84 0.59 -12.83
C ARG A 222 -8.99 1.85 -13.06
N ALA A 223 -8.52 2.03 -14.30
CA ALA A 223 -7.65 3.15 -14.71
C ALA A 223 -8.32 4.54 -14.62
#